data_AF-A0A537P9Z3-F1
#
_entry.id   AF-A0A537P9Z3-F1
#
_cell.length_a   1.000
_cell.length_b   1.000
_cell.length_c   1.000
_cell.angle_alpha   90.00
_cell.angle_beta   90.00
_cell.angle_gamma   90.00
#
_symmetry.space_group_name_H-M   'P 1'
#
loop_
_entity.id
_entity.type
_entity.pdbx_description
1 polymer ?
#
loop_
_entity_poly.entity_id
_entity_poly.type
_entity_poly.pdbx_seq_one_letter_code
_entity_poly.pdbx_strand_id
1 'polypeptide(L)'
;MRALSLAELKAKGRLVLHGRHSPILVVHDGGRVFALDNRCPHMGFPLDRGSVEDGILTCHWHHARFDLASGCTFDLWADDVPTCPVELRDGEVWIKPSFGDGDTSHHWRRRLDDGLAHNLGLVIAKAVRGQLSAGVPSREILRQAAVFAVHNRDGWGIGATILTALGNLFPLLP
;
A
#
# COMPACT_ATOMS: atom_id res chain seq x y z
N MET A 1 4.03 -22.15 -4.53
CA MET A 1 3.56 -23.20 -3.60
C MET A 1 2.16 -23.64 -4.00
N ARG A 2 1.80 -24.91 -3.78
CA ARG A 2 0.40 -25.35 -3.89
C ARG A 2 -0.39 -24.72 -2.75
N ALA A 3 -1.51 -24.09 -3.06
CA ALA A 3 -2.33 -23.39 -2.08
C ALA A 3 -3.56 -24.22 -1.68
N LEU A 4 -4.43 -24.52 -2.64
CA LEU A 4 -5.71 -25.22 -2.45
C LEU A 4 -6.29 -25.71 -3.78
N SER A 5 -7.33 -26.54 -3.73
CA SER A 5 -8.07 -26.91 -4.95
C SER A 5 -8.95 -25.76 -5.44
N LEU A 6 -9.11 -25.64 -6.75
CA LEU A 6 -9.99 -24.65 -7.37
C LEU A 6 -11.46 -24.91 -7.01
N ALA A 7 -11.86 -26.17 -6.86
CA ALA A 7 -13.22 -26.54 -6.46
C ALA A 7 -13.55 -26.03 -5.04
N GLU A 8 -12.62 -26.21 -4.09
CA GLU A 8 -12.78 -25.67 -2.74
C GLU A 8 -12.89 -24.15 -2.74
N LEU A 9 -12.02 -23.47 -3.50
CA LEU A 9 -12.04 -22.01 -3.59
C LEU A 9 -13.37 -21.51 -4.17
N LYS A 10 -13.88 -22.14 -5.23
CA LYS A 10 -15.18 -21.80 -5.84
C LYS A 10 -16.34 -21.96 -4.86
N ALA A 11 -16.31 -23.00 -4.04
CA ALA A 11 -17.37 -23.25 -3.05
C ALA A 11 -17.39 -22.21 -1.93
N LYS A 12 -16.23 -21.69 -1.52
CA LYS A 12 -16.09 -20.73 -0.42
C LYS A 12 -16.06 -19.26 -0.87
N GLY A 13 -15.78 -19.01 -2.15
CA GLY A 13 -15.56 -17.67 -2.72
C GLY A 13 -14.21 -17.04 -2.36
N ARG A 14 -13.76 -17.19 -1.12
CA ARG A 14 -12.45 -16.71 -0.65
C ARG A 14 -11.87 -17.56 0.48
N LEU A 15 -10.55 -17.53 0.63
CA LEU A 15 -9.82 -18.22 1.71
C LEU A 15 -8.55 -17.46 2.11
N VAL A 16 -8.13 -17.59 3.37
CA VAL A 16 -6.87 -17.00 3.86
C VAL A 16 -5.85 -18.11 4.10
N LEU A 17 -4.69 -17.97 3.45
CA LEU A 17 -3.55 -18.86 3.62
C LEU A 17 -2.61 -18.29 4.69
N HIS A 18 -2.22 -19.15 5.63
CA HIS A 18 -1.25 -18.85 6.67
C HIS A 18 0.05 -19.62 6.41
N GLY A 19 1.20 -19.03 6.75
CA GLY A 19 2.51 -19.65 6.49
C GLY A 19 3.67 -18.79 6.99
N ARG A 20 4.84 -18.93 6.36
CA ARG A 20 6.05 -18.16 6.70
C ARG A 20 6.02 -16.70 6.20
N HIS A 21 5.09 -16.38 5.31
CA HIS A 21 4.88 -15.07 4.71
C HIS A 21 3.70 -14.35 5.40
N SER A 22 3.45 -13.09 5.01
CA SER A 22 2.21 -12.39 5.36
C SER A 22 0.98 -13.26 5.03
N PRO A 23 -0.13 -13.21 5.81
CA PRO A 23 -1.37 -13.89 5.43
C PRO A 23 -1.80 -13.48 4.02
N ILE A 24 -2.14 -14.47 3.19
CA ILE A 24 -2.53 -14.25 1.79
C ILE A 24 -4.03 -14.50 1.65
N LEU A 25 -4.77 -13.49 1.21
CA LEU A 25 -6.17 -13.61 0.83
C LEU A 25 -6.25 -14.09 -0.62
N VAL A 26 -6.89 -15.25 -0.82
CA VAL A 26 -7.19 -15.80 -2.14
C VAL A 26 -8.67 -15.63 -2.42
N VAL A 27 -9.01 -15.01 -3.54
CA VAL A 27 -10.40 -14.70 -3.93
C VAL A 27 -10.68 -15.32 -5.29
N HIS A 28 -11.83 -15.98 -5.42
CA HIS A 28 -12.39 -16.34 -6.71
C HIS A 28 -13.58 -15.44 -7.02
N ASP A 29 -13.45 -14.64 -8.06
CA ASP A 29 -14.47 -13.68 -8.50
C ASP A 29 -14.49 -13.60 -10.02
N GLY A 30 -15.68 -13.49 -10.62
CA GLY A 30 -15.84 -13.41 -12.08
C GLY A 30 -15.18 -14.55 -12.87
N GLY A 31 -15.06 -15.75 -12.29
CA GLY A 31 -14.39 -16.91 -12.91
C GLY A 31 -12.85 -16.85 -12.91
N ARG A 32 -12.26 -15.86 -12.24
CA ARG A 32 -10.81 -15.66 -12.10
C ARG A 32 -10.40 -15.86 -10.64
N VAL A 33 -9.11 -16.13 -10.43
CA VAL A 33 -8.53 -16.26 -9.09
C VAL A 33 -7.48 -15.20 -8.87
N PHE A 34 -7.52 -14.56 -7.70
CA PHE A 34 -6.65 -13.48 -7.28
C PHE A 34 -6.01 -13.82 -5.94
N ALA A 35 -4.81 -13.32 -5.69
CA ALA A 35 -4.11 -13.49 -4.42
C ALA A 35 -3.45 -12.17 -3.98
N LEU A 36 -3.79 -11.72 -2.77
CA LEU A 36 -3.37 -10.42 -2.21
C LEU A 36 -2.89 -10.58 -0.77
N ASP A 37 -2.13 -9.62 -0.24
CA ASP A 37 -1.87 -9.54 1.20
C ASP A 37 -3.21 -9.33 1.93
N ASN A 38 -3.49 -10.14 2.95
CA ASN A 38 -4.73 -10.01 3.72
C ASN A 38 -4.72 -8.79 4.64
N ARG A 39 -3.60 -8.08 4.80
CA ARG A 39 -3.54 -6.87 5.62
C ARG A 39 -3.89 -5.66 4.76
N CYS A 40 -4.96 -4.96 5.13
CA CYS A 40 -5.31 -3.70 4.49
C CYS A 40 -4.12 -2.73 4.58
N PRO A 41 -3.61 -2.21 3.47
CA PRO A 41 -2.43 -1.36 3.48
C PRO A 41 -2.67 -0.04 4.21
N HIS A 42 -3.92 0.39 4.44
CA HIS A 42 -4.23 1.56 5.25
C HIS A 42 -3.72 1.42 6.70
N MET A 43 -4.25 0.47 7.46
CA MET A 43 -3.96 0.29 8.90
C MET A 43 -3.93 -1.19 9.35
N GLY A 44 -3.83 -2.14 8.43
CA GLY A 44 -3.59 -3.55 8.71
C GLY A 44 -4.82 -4.42 8.99
N PHE A 45 -6.04 -3.89 8.87
CA PHE A 45 -7.26 -4.69 9.10
C PHE A 45 -7.37 -5.86 8.11
N PRO A 46 -7.85 -7.04 8.55
CA PRO A 46 -7.98 -8.22 7.67
C PRO A 46 -8.97 -7.98 6.53
N LEU A 47 -8.49 -8.07 5.29
CA LEU A 47 -9.29 -7.83 4.08
C LEU A 47 -10.29 -8.96 3.79
N ASP A 48 -10.05 -10.17 4.29
CA ASP A 48 -10.98 -11.29 4.18
C ASP A 48 -12.35 -11.00 4.79
N ARG A 49 -12.39 -10.11 5.81
CA ARG A 49 -13.60 -9.61 6.46
C ARG A 49 -14.34 -8.53 5.65
N GLY A 50 -13.76 -8.06 4.55
CA GLY A 50 -14.35 -7.09 3.63
C GLY A 50 -15.43 -7.67 2.72
N SER A 51 -15.91 -6.88 1.77
CA SER A 51 -16.78 -7.35 0.67
C SER A 51 -16.00 -7.44 -0.64
N VAL A 52 -16.49 -8.28 -1.55
CA VAL A 52 -15.98 -8.38 -2.93
C VAL A 52 -17.18 -8.31 -3.86
N GLU A 53 -17.13 -7.40 -4.81
CA GLU A 53 -18.16 -7.20 -5.83
C GLU A 53 -17.50 -6.68 -7.11
N ASP A 54 -17.79 -7.29 -8.25
CA ASP A 54 -17.31 -6.90 -9.58
C ASP A 54 -15.79 -6.62 -9.67
N GLY A 55 -14.98 -7.51 -9.09
CA GLY A 55 -13.52 -7.37 -9.08
C GLY A 55 -12.98 -6.38 -8.03
N ILE A 56 -13.84 -5.75 -7.21
CA ILE A 56 -13.44 -4.75 -6.21
C ILE A 56 -13.53 -5.32 -4.81
N LEU A 57 -12.41 -5.30 -4.09
CA LEU A 57 -12.31 -5.65 -2.68
C LEU A 57 -12.46 -4.40 -1.81
N THR A 58 -13.47 -4.37 -0.94
CA THR A 58 -13.72 -3.26 -0.01
C THR A 58 -13.41 -3.68 1.42
N CYS A 59 -12.44 -3.01 2.06
CA CYS A 59 -12.09 -3.24 3.45
C CYS A 59 -13.27 -2.90 4.38
N HIS A 60 -13.60 -3.78 5.33
CA HIS A 60 -14.74 -3.57 6.22
C HIS A 60 -14.58 -2.39 7.19
N TRP A 61 -13.35 -1.99 7.53
CA TRP A 61 -13.12 -1.02 8.59
C TRP A 61 -13.34 0.43 8.14
N HIS A 62 -12.55 0.90 7.18
CA HIS A 62 -12.61 2.28 6.69
C HIS A 62 -13.06 2.36 5.23
N HIS A 63 -13.47 1.24 4.64
CA HIS A 63 -14.02 1.16 3.28
C HIS A 63 -13.05 1.54 2.16
N ALA A 64 -11.74 1.37 2.36
CA ALA A 64 -10.77 1.44 1.27
C ALA A 64 -11.08 0.35 0.24
N ARG A 65 -11.05 0.70 -1.04
CA ARG A 65 -11.39 -0.18 -2.16
C ARG A 65 -10.18 -0.47 -3.00
N PHE A 66 -10.06 -1.71 -3.45
CA PHE A 66 -8.92 -2.20 -4.20
C PHE A 66 -9.38 -3.03 -5.39
N ASP A 67 -8.74 -2.84 -6.55
CA ASP A 67 -8.90 -3.72 -7.69
C ASP A 67 -8.22 -5.07 -7.39
N LEU A 68 -8.94 -6.19 -7.51
CA LEU A 68 -8.40 -7.52 -7.22
C LEU A 68 -7.28 -7.93 -8.18
N ALA A 69 -7.30 -7.43 -9.42
CA ALA A 69 -6.34 -7.85 -10.44
C ALA A 69 -4.95 -7.22 -10.24
N SER A 70 -4.91 -5.92 -9.95
CA SER A 70 -3.68 -5.15 -9.78
C SER A 70 -3.30 -4.93 -8.32
N GLY A 71 -4.28 -4.93 -7.41
CA GLY A 71 -4.13 -4.47 -6.03
C GLY A 71 -4.23 -2.96 -5.88
N CYS A 72 -4.37 -2.20 -6.97
CA CYS A 72 -4.40 -0.74 -6.92
C CYS A 72 -5.59 -0.23 -6.10
N THR A 73 -5.35 0.77 -5.26
CA THR A 73 -6.38 1.46 -4.49
C THR A 73 -7.16 2.43 -5.36
N PHE A 74 -8.48 2.52 -5.12
CA PHE A 74 -9.31 3.61 -5.65
C PHE A 74 -9.31 4.84 -4.72
N ASP A 75 -8.76 4.68 -3.53
CA ASP A 75 -8.85 5.64 -2.44
C ASP A 75 -7.45 6.12 -2.06
N LEU A 76 -7.11 7.36 -2.42
CA LEU A 76 -5.75 7.93 -2.29
C LEU A 76 -5.21 7.96 -0.86
N TRP A 77 -6.10 7.87 0.13
CA TRP A 77 -5.76 7.82 1.56
C TRP A 77 -5.33 6.41 2.03
N ALA A 78 -5.48 5.38 1.20
CA ALA A 78 -4.87 4.06 1.36
C ALA A 78 -3.72 3.86 0.34
N ASP A 79 -2.85 2.87 0.55
CA ASP A 79 -1.88 2.45 -0.47
C ASP A 79 -2.41 1.24 -1.24
N ASP A 80 -1.72 0.82 -2.30
CA ASP A 80 -2.04 -0.40 -3.04
C ASP A 80 -1.84 -1.66 -2.18
N VAL A 81 -2.69 -2.66 -2.36
CA VAL A 81 -2.54 -3.96 -1.72
C VAL A 81 -1.53 -4.79 -2.52
N PRO A 82 -0.47 -5.31 -1.88
CA PRO A 82 0.45 -6.18 -2.59
C PRO A 82 -0.23 -7.44 -3.13
N THR A 83 0.02 -7.77 -4.40
CA THR A 83 -0.51 -8.97 -5.06
C THR A 83 0.55 -10.05 -5.25
N CYS A 84 0.12 -11.30 -5.37
CA CYS A 84 0.96 -12.44 -5.70
C CYS A 84 0.50 -13.10 -6.99
N PRO A 85 1.41 -13.53 -7.88
CA PRO A 85 1.04 -14.29 -9.06
C PRO A 85 0.31 -15.60 -8.70
N VAL A 86 -0.78 -15.85 -9.42
CA VAL A 86 -1.61 -17.06 -9.32
C VAL A 86 -1.50 -17.86 -10.62
N GLU A 87 -1.40 -19.16 -10.49
CA GLU A 87 -1.43 -20.10 -11.62
C GLU A 87 -2.39 -21.25 -11.31
N LEU A 88 -3.15 -21.67 -12.32
CA LEU A 88 -4.04 -22.84 -12.23
C LEU A 88 -3.38 -24.02 -12.93
N ARG A 89 -3.24 -25.15 -12.23
CA ARG A 89 -2.65 -26.39 -12.76
C ARG A 89 -3.48 -27.57 -12.32
N ASP A 90 -4.03 -28.33 -13.26
CA ASP A 90 -4.75 -29.59 -12.97
C ASP A 90 -5.85 -29.47 -11.89
N GLY A 91 -6.59 -28.35 -11.88
CA GLY A 91 -7.63 -28.09 -10.88
C GLY A 91 -7.11 -27.59 -9.53
N GLU A 92 -5.81 -27.34 -9.39
CA GLU A 92 -5.17 -26.76 -8.21
C GLU A 92 -4.79 -25.30 -8.42
N VAL A 93 -4.87 -24.51 -7.36
CA VAL A 93 -4.41 -23.12 -7.29
C VAL A 93 -2.98 -23.11 -6.75
N TRP A 94 -2.09 -22.48 -7.50
CA TRP A 94 -0.68 -22.28 -7.14
C TRP A 94 -0.39 -20.79 -7.00
N ILE A 95 0.34 -20.43 -5.95
CA ILE A 95 0.68 -19.04 -5.65
C ILE A 95 2.18 -18.92 -5.52
N LYS A 96 2.75 -17.87 -6.11
CA LYS A 96 4.13 -17.45 -5.83
C LYS A 96 4.07 -16.36 -4.75
N PRO A 97 4.44 -16.65 -3.48
CA PRO A 97 4.31 -15.70 -2.37
C PRO A 97 5.45 -14.67 -2.39
N SER A 98 5.59 -13.98 -3.52
CA SER A 98 6.48 -12.84 -3.73
C SER A 98 5.60 -11.65 -4.04
N PHE A 99 5.54 -10.71 -3.11
CA PHE A 99 4.93 -9.41 -3.29
C PHE A 99 5.95 -8.51 -3.98
N GLY A 100 5.56 -7.84 -5.07
CA GLY A 100 6.52 -7.21 -5.99
C GLY A 100 7.56 -6.29 -5.34
N ASP A 101 8.82 -6.43 -5.76
CA ASP A 101 9.99 -5.64 -5.34
C ASP A 101 10.13 -4.35 -6.18
N GLY A 102 9.03 -3.61 -6.38
CA GLY A 102 9.07 -2.37 -7.16
C GLY A 102 10.08 -1.36 -6.59
N ASP A 103 10.41 -0.31 -7.37
CA ASP A 103 11.23 0.80 -6.87
C ASP A 103 10.53 1.49 -5.69
N THR A 104 10.84 1.01 -4.48
CA THR A 104 10.23 1.44 -3.23
C THR A 104 10.51 2.93 -2.98
N SER A 105 11.70 3.41 -3.39
CA SER A 105 12.07 4.82 -3.22
C SER A 105 11.18 5.73 -4.06
N HIS A 106 10.95 5.37 -5.32
CA HIS A 106 10.07 6.11 -6.22
C HIS A 106 8.60 6.05 -5.77
N HIS A 107 8.13 4.88 -5.32
CA HIS A 107 6.78 4.74 -4.75
C HIS A 107 6.57 5.70 -3.57
N TRP A 108 7.44 5.67 -2.57
CA TRP A 108 7.30 6.53 -1.39
C TRP A 108 7.52 8.02 -1.70
N ARG A 109 8.28 8.36 -2.75
CA ARG A 109 8.38 9.73 -3.24
C ARG A 109 7.03 10.23 -3.76
N ARG A 110 6.39 9.46 -4.65
CA ARG A 110 5.05 9.79 -5.17
C ARG A 110 4.01 9.89 -4.05
N ARG A 111 4.02 8.94 -3.10
CA ARG A 111 3.08 8.96 -1.98
C ARG A 111 3.26 10.17 -1.06
N LEU A 112 4.49 10.69 -0.91
CA LEU A 112 4.69 11.93 -0.17
C LEU A 112 4.08 13.12 -0.92
N ASP A 113 4.22 13.18 -2.25
CA ASP A 113 3.58 14.24 -3.05
C ASP A 113 2.05 14.17 -2.95
N ASP A 114 1.45 12.98 -3.10
CA ASP A 114 0.00 12.77 -2.91
C ASP A 114 -0.45 13.21 -1.51
N GLY A 115 0.30 12.81 -0.48
CA GLY A 115 -0.01 13.11 0.91
C GLY A 115 0.00 14.61 1.18
N LEU A 116 0.99 15.33 0.66
CA LEU A 116 1.13 16.78 0.79
C LEU A 116 0.02 17.52 0.01
N ALA A 117 -0.25 17.11 -1.23
CA ALA A 117 -1.27 17.72 -2.09
C ALA A 117 -2.69 17.62 -1.53
N HIS A 118 -3.00 16.50 -0.87
CA HIS A 118 -4.35 16.21 -0.36
C HIS A 118 -4.48 16.34 1.16
N ASN A 119 -3.44 16.85 1.85
CA ASN A 119 -3.41 16.99 3.31
C ASN A 119 -3.70 15.66 4.05
N LEU A 120 -3.14 14.56 3.55
CA LEU A 120 -3.36 13.21 4.08
C LEU A 120 -2.25 12.85 5.08
N GLY A 121 -2.43 13.24 6.35
CA GLY A 121 -1.41 13.13 7.39
C GLY A 121 -0.81 11.73 7.56
N LEU A 122 -1.63 10.67 7.51
CA LEU A 122 -1.13 9.30 7.61
C LEU A 122 -0.30 8.89 6.39
N VAL A 123 -0.70 9.31 5.19
CA VAL A 123 0.02 9.03 3.95
C VAL A 123 1.38 9.74 3.98
N ILE A 124 1.42 11.01 4.40
CA ILE A 124 2.67 11.76 4.61
C ILE A 124 3.60 10.99 5.56
N ALA A 125 3.09 10.57 6.73
CA ALA A 125 3.90 9.87 7.72
C ALA A 125 4.43 8.52 7.20
N LYS A 126 3.60 7.75 6.51
CA LYS A 126 4.01 6.47 5.90
C LYS A 126 5.03 6.66 4.80
N ALA A 127 4.85 7.68 3.95
CA ALA A 127 5.76 7.99 2.87
C ALA A 127 7.13 8.42 3.38
N VAL A 128 7.20 9.30 4.38
CA VAL A 128 8.47 9.67 5.04
C VAL A 128 9.16 8.44 5.62
N ARG A 129 8.44 7.61 6.39
CA ARG A 129 9.02 6.38 6.95
C ARG A 129 9.47 5.41 5.86
N GLY A 130 8.70 5.24 4.80
CA GLY A 130 9.02 4.38 3.66
C GLY A 130 10.29 4.82 2.94
N GLN A 131 10.44 6.13 2.69
CA GLN A 131 11.67 6.69 2.13
C GLN A 131 12.89 6.45 3.04
N LEU A 132 12.74 6.68 4.35
CA LEU A 132 13.80 6.39 5.32
C LEU A 132 14.19 4.90 5.33
N SER A 133 13.21 3.99 5.31
CA SER A 133 13.46 2.54 5.22
C SER A 133 14.11 2.12 3.90
N ALA A 134 13.88 2.87 2.82
CA ALA A 134 14.57 2.69 1.53
C ALA A 134 15.97 3.33 1.48
N GLY A 135 16.46 3.91 2.59
CA GLY A 135 17.79 4.52 2.66
C GLY A 135 17.87 5.91 2.04
N VAL A 136 16.74 6.56 1.74
CA VAL A 136 16.73 7.94 1.24
C VAL A 136 17.22 8.87 2.36
N PRO A 137 18.24 9.72 2.10
CA PRO A 137 18.73 10.66 3.12
C PRO A 137 17.64 11.62 3.56
N SER A 138 17.47 11.86 4.87
CA SER A 138 16.43 12.73 5.42
C SER A 138 16.41 14.14 4.80
N ARG A 139 17.59 14.66 4.42
CA ARG A 139 17.71 15.96 3.72
C ARG A 139 16.98 15.99 2.37
N GLU A 140 16.91 14.87 1.65
CA GLU A 140 16.19 14.77 0.37
C GLU A 140 14.68 14.77 0.60
N ILE A 141 14.22 14.10 1.66
CA ILE A 141 12.82 14.07 2.07
C ILE A 141 12.37 15.49 2.48
N LEU A 142 13.18 16.17 3.29
CA LEU A 142 12.95 17.56 3.69
C LEU A 142 12.95 18.50 2.48
N ARG A 143 13.89 18.32 1.55
CA ARG A 143 13.93 19.09 0.30
C ARG A 143 12.65 18.90 -0.51
N GLN A 144 12.16 17.68 -0.65
CA GLN A 144 10.90 17.40 -1.36
C GLN A 144 9.73 18.20 -0.74
N ALA A 145 9.56 18.13 0.58
CA ALA A 145 8.51 18.87 1.27
C ALA A 145 8.66 20.39 1.16
N ALA A 146 9.90 20.91 1.27
CA ALA A 146 10.18 22.33 1.12
C ALA A 146 9.90 22.82 -0.31
N VAL A 147 10.32 22.06 -1.32
CA VAL A 147 10.01 22.34 -2.73
C VAL A 147 8.51 22.36 -2.95
N PHE A 148 7.77 21.36 -2.46
CA PHE A 148 6.31 21.37 -2.55
C PHE A 148 5.70 22.63 -1.91
N ALA A 149 6.15 23.00 -0.71
CA ALA A 149 5.63 24.17 -0.01
C ALA A 149 5.88 25.49 -0.77
N VAL A 150 7.06 25.67 -1.36
CA VAL A 150 7.40 26.87 -2.16
C VAL A 150 6.58 26.94 -3.45
N HIS A 151 6.26 25.81 -4.08
CA HIS A 151 5.47 25.78 -5.31
C HIS A 151 3.96 25.96 -5.08
N ASN A 152 3.44 25.58 -3.91
CA ASN A 152 2.01 25.49 -3.65
C ASN A 152 1.49 26.50 -2.61
N ARG A 153 2.33 27.45 -2.17
CA ARG A 153 1.93 28.52 -1.25
C ARG A 153 2.39 29.88 -1.74
N ASP A 154 1.55 30.89 -1.47
CA ASP A 154 1.91 32.28 -1.70
C ASP A 154 2.82 32.77 -0.57
N GLY A 155 4.12 32.86 -0.87
CA GLY A 155 5.12 33.46 0.02
C GLY A 155 5.58 32.57 1.19
N TRP A 156 6.33 33.19 2.10
CA TRP A 156 6.97 32.51 3.22
C TRP A 156 6.09 32.50 4.47
N GLY A 157 5.59 31.34 4.86
CA GLY A 157 4.74 31.17 6.05
C GLY A 157 5.47 30.53 7.24
N ILE A 158 4.81 30.55 8.41
CA ILE A 158 5.30 29.91 9.65
C ILE A 158 5.68 28.44 9.44
N GLY A 159 4.91 27.68 8.64
CA GLY A 159 5.23 26.29 8.33
C GLY A 159 6.58 26.11 7.61
N ALA A 160 6.92 27.01 6.69
CA ALA A 160 8.21 27.00 6.00
C ALA A 160 9.36 27.37 6.93
N THR A 161 9.15 28.32 7.85
CA THR A 161 10.10 28.65 8.93
C THR A 161 10.38 27.42 9.79
N ILE A 162 9.32 26.75 10.28
CA ILE A 162 9.45 25.56 11.13
C ILE A 162 10.17 24.44 10.38
N LEU A 163 9.78 24.14 9.14
CA LEU A 163 10.41 23.11 8.33
C LEU A 163 11.91 23.39 8.11
N THR A 164 12.26 24.64 7.79
CA THR A 164 13.65 25.04 7.55
C THR A 164 14.48 24.99 8.83
N ALA A 165 13.95 25.50 9.94
CA ALA A 165 14.61 25.47 11.24
C ALA A 165 14.85 24.02 11.70
N LEU A 166 13.83 23.17 11.66
CA LEU A 166 13.94 21.76 12.01
C LEU A 166 14.89 21.01 11.07
N GLY A 167 14.84 21.31 9.76
CA GLY A 167 15.74 20.69 8.79
C GLY A 167 17.22 21.00 9.04
N ASN A 168 17.53 22.23 9.44
CA ASN A 168 18.89 22.64 9.82
C ASN A 168 19.34 22.03 11.16
N LEU A 169 18.41 21.83 12.09
CA LEU A 169 18.69 21.22 13.39
C LEU A 169 18.75 19.69 13.34
N PHE A 170 18.15 19.06 12.31
CA PHE A 170 18.03 17.60 12.21
C PHE A 170 19.35 16.84 12.44
N PRO A 171 20.52 17.25 11.89
CA PRO A 171 21.79 16.57 12.15
C PRO A 171 22.31 16.67 13.60
N LEU A 172 21.73 17.58 14.39
CA LEU A 172 22.10 17.82 15.80
C LEU A 172 21.13 17.16 16.78
N LEU A 173 20.02 16.59 16.29
CA LEU A 173 19.06 15.89 17.12
C LEU A 173 19.58 14.48 17.44
N PRO A 174 19.36 13.99 18.67
CA PRO A 174 19.84 12.69 19.13
C PRO A 174 19.15 11.52 18.42
#